data_AF-A0A5A7NBQ9-F1
#
_entry.id   AF-A0A5A7NBQ9-F1
#
_cell.length_a   1.000
_cell.length_b   1.000
_cell.length_c   1.000
_cell.angle_alpha   90.00
_cell.angle_beta   90.00
_cell.angle_gamma   90.00
#
_symmetry.space_group_name_H-M   'P 1'
#
loop_
_entity.id
_entity.type
_entity.pdbx_description
1 polymer ?
#
loop_
_entity_poly.entity_id
_entity_poly.type
_entity_poly.pdbx_seq_one_letter_code
_entity_poly.pdbx_strand_id
1 'polypeptide(L)'
;MPDDKNIKISKILAKTRRKLLETGTRNRLIHVNRTNQRANCLNVINERSDDIYSLLRIDAKKMRFKAMGKDKGEGDEDMHLATPDIDQADDAERYTDNFIETPTGPEALARRLLRLAHDAKTAEEEQGLNILYLAMGFLRWRENASSKIQREAPLILLPVELIRDERTSTYTIQSRDDEITTNLPLQERLRQDFGIVLPEIEEVDSWQPSHYFLRVIEAISTQPEWSVDENGIQLGFFSFAKLLMHRDLDPTNWPEDAFAENDLLTGLMANGFEADTPLFGPKTSSTTISIQRKSFR
;
A
#
# COMPACT_ATOMS: atom_id res chain seq x y z
N MET A 1 1.73 18.23 -38.26
CA MET A 1 1.64 16.83 -37.82
C MET A 1 1.62 16.76 -36.28
N PRO A 2 0.59 17.30 -35.61
CA PRO A 2 0.44 17.22 -34.15
C PRO A 2 0.11 15.80 -33.65
N ASP A 3 -0.56 14.97 -34.47
CA ASP A 3 -1.03 13.63 -34.08
C ASP A 3 0.10 12.64 -33.72
N ASP A 4 1.22 12.66 -34.46
CA ASP A 4 2.34 11.72 -34.21
C ASP A 4 3.10 12.04 -32.90
N LYS A 5 3.10 13.31 -32.47
CA LYS A 5 3.69 13.74 -31.20
C LYS A 5 2.82 13.26 -30.02
N ASN A 6 1.50 13.39 -30.15
CA ASN A 6 0.55 12.98 -29.11
C ASN A 6 0.52 11.45 -28.90
N ILE A 7 0.65 10.69 -30.00
CA ILE A 7 0.78 9.21 -29.97
C ILE A 7 2.07 8.76 -29.28
N LYS A 8 3.19 9.47 -29.49
CA LYS A 8 4.47 9.14 -28.83
C LYS A 8 4.43 9.45 -27.33
N ILE A 9 3.90 10.61 -26.93
CA ILE A 9 3.80 11.02 -25.53
C ILE A 9 2.89 10.07 -24.76
N SER A 10 1.69 9.77 -25.28
CA SER A 10 0.77 8.81 -24.65
C SER A 10 1.39 7.42 -24.46
N LYS A 11 2.18 6.94 -25.43
CA LYS A 11 2.88 5.65 -25.35
C LYS A 11 4.00 5.66 -24.30
N ILE A 12 4.75 6.76 -24.18
CA ILE A 12 5.77 6.93 -23.13
C ILE A 12 5.11 7.01 -21.76
N LEU A 13 4.05 7.80 -21.62
CA LEU A 13 3.29 7.95 -20.39
C LEU A 13 2.73 6.61 -19.91
N ALA A 14 2.11 5.83 -20.80
CA ALA A 14 1.65 4.48 -20.51
C ALA A 14 2.80 3.55 -20.08
N LYS A 15 3.99 3.66 -20.70
CA LYS A 15 5.16 2.87 -20.33
C LYS A 15 5.73 3.27 -18.97
N THR A 16 5.77 4.57 -18.65
CA THR A 16 6.23 5.10 -17.36
C THR A 16 5.27 4.72 -16.24
N ARG A 17 3.96 4.88 -16.46
CA ARG A 17 2.89 4.37 -15.59
C ARG A 17 3.09 2.89 -15.25
N ARG A 18 3.33 2.04 -16.25
CA ARG A 18 3.61 0.61 -16.01
C ARG A 18 4.87 0.34 -15.19
N LYS A 19 5.94 1.13 -15.36
CA LYS A 19 7.17 0.98 -14.56
C LYS A 19 6.98 1.35 -13.09
N LEU A 20 5.99 2.18 -12.78
CA LEU A 20 5.65 2.56 -11.42
C LEU A 20 4.89 1.45 -10.68
N LEU A 21 4.16 0.59 -11.42
CA LEU A 21 3.44 -0.55 -10.88
C LEU A 21 4.37 -1.76 -10.69
N GLU A 22 4.85 -1.97 -9.47
CA GLU A 22 5.55 -3.19 -9.12
C GLU A 22 4.57 -4.35 -8.95
N THR A 23 4.37 -5.15 -10.01
CA THR A 23 3.46 -6.31 -9.98
C THR A 23 4.15 -7.63 -9.58
N GLY A 24 5.40 -7.55 -9.11
CA GLY A 24 6.16 -8.71 -8.62
C GLY A 24 5.73 -9.16 -7.23
N THR A 25 6.01 -10.43 -6.90
CA THR A 25 5.64 -11.06 -5.62
C THR A 25 6.35 -10.49 -4.39
N ARG A 26 7.38 -9.66 -4.58
CA ARG A 26 8.02 -8.90 -3.50
C ARG A 26 7.14 -7.73 -3.02
N ASN A 27 6.21 -7.28 -3.86
CA ASN A 27 5.26 -6.25 -3.48
C ASN A 27 4.17 -6.86 -2.58
N ARG A 28 3.98 -6.28 -1.39
CA ARG A 28 2.93 -6.71 -0.44
C ARG A 28 1.51 -6.48 -0.97
N LEU A 29 1.35 -5.65 -1.99
CA LEU A 29 0.10 -5.49 -2.73
C LEU A 29 -0.17 -6.69 -3.69
N ILE A 30 0.82 -7.54 -3.96
CA ILE A 30 0.64 -8.74 -4.79
C ILE A 30 0.66 -10.01 -3.94
N HIS A 31 1.49 -10.02 -2.90
CA HIS A 31 1.54 -11.12 -1.95
C HIS A 31 1.87 -10.64 -0.54
N VAL A 32 0.95 -10.88 0.40
CA VAL A 32 1.18 -10.83 1.83
C VAL A 32 1.34 -12.23 2.37
N ASN A 33 2.45 -12.49 3.05
CA ASN A 33 2.61 -13.71 3.82
C ASN A 33 2.00 -13.50 5.21
N ARG A 34 0.69 -13.75 5.34
CA ARG A 34 -0.05 -13.63 6.61
C ARG A 34 0.33 -14.71 7.63
N THR A 35 0.98 -15.81 7.23
CA THR A 35 1.45 -16.84 8.17
C THR A 35 2.81 -16.49 8.78
N ASN A 36 3.56 -15.57 8.18
CA ASN A 36 4.87 -15.16 8.68
C ASN A 36 4.76 -14.28 9.93
N GLN A 37 5.03 -14.92 11.07
CA GLN A 37 5.01 -14.27 12.37
C GLN A 37 6.10 -13.22 12.58
N ARG A 38 7.17 -13.18 11.78
CA ARG A 38 8.28 -12.21 11.96
C ARG A 38 8.12 -10.92 11.14
N ALA A 39 7.12 -10.88 10.26
CA ALA A 39 6.87 -9.73 9.43
C ALA A 39 6.46 -8.51 10.28
N ASN A 40 6.83 -7.32 9.82
CA ASN A 40 6.44 -6.05 10.45
C ASN A 40 4.99 -5.69 10.06
N CYS A 41 4.06 -6.50 10.54
CA CYS A 41 2.63 -6.40 10.31
C CYS A 41 1.87 -7.15 11.40
N LEU A 42 0.62 -6.79 11.63
CA LEU A 42 -0.21 -7.36 12.68
C LEU A 42 -1.50 -7.92 12.06
N ASN A 43 -1.70 -9.23 12.16
CA ASN A 43 -2.97 -9.84 11.75
C ASN A 43 -4.03 -9.59 12.81
N VAL A 44 -5.26 -9.45 12.35
CA VAL A 44 -6.46 -9.36 13.16
C VAL A 44 -7.22 -10.67 13.02
N ILE A 45 -7.82 -11.15 14.12
CA ILE A 45 -8.61 -12.38 14.17
C ILE A 45 -9.96 -12.10 14.83
N ASN A 46 -10.95 -12.95 14.58
CA ASN A 46 -12.28 -12.86 15.19
C ASN A 46 -13.02 -11.52 14.95
N GLU A 47 -12.68 -10.80 13.89
CA GLU A 47 -13.35 -9.55 13.51
C GLU A 47 -13.99 -9.67 12.12
N ARG A 48 -15.03 -8.87 11.87
CA ARG A 48 -15.67 -8.75 10.55
C ARG A 48 -15.26 -7.45 9.89
N SER A 49 -14.98 -7.50 8.58
CA SER A 49 -14.52 -6.32 7.84
C SER A 49 -15.54 -5.18 7.85
N ASP A 50 -16.83 -5.49 7.75
CA ASP A 50 -17.90 -4.49 7.75
C ASP A 50 -18.00 -3.77 9.11
N ASP A 51 -17.96 -4.51 10.22
CA ASP A 51 -18.06 -3.95 11.57
C ASP A 51 -16.84 -3.07 11.89
N ILE A 52 -15.62 -3.54 11.58
CA ILE A 52 -14.38 -2.76 11.74
C ILE A 52 -14.41 -1.49 10.88
N TYR A 53 -14.89 -1.59 9.64
CA TYR A 53 -15.03 -0.44 8.77
C TYR A 53 -16.05 0.57 9.32
N SER A 54 -17.22 0.12 9.78
CA SER A 54 -18.21 0.98 10.42
C SER A 54 -17.66 1.67 11.67
N LEU A 55 -16.99 0.95 12.56
CA LEU A 55 -16.43 1.52 13.79
C LEU A 55 -15.31 2.52 13.53
N LEU A 56 -14.35 2.19 12.65
CA LEU A 56 -13.20 3.06 12.40
C LEU A 56 -13.55 4.21 11.47
N ARG A 57 -14.21 3.96 10.33
CA ARG A 57 -14.42 4.95 9.28
C ARG A 57 -15.71 5.75 9.44
N ILE A 58 -16.84 5.09 9.71
CA ILE A 58 -18.14 5.75 9.77
C ILE A 58 -18.33 6.45 11.12
N ASP A 59 -18.05 5.74 12.23
CA ASP A 59 -18.18 6.28 13.58
C ASP A 59 -16.96 7.07 14.06
N ALA A 60 -15.85 7.04 13.29
CA ALA A 60 -14.57 7.66 13.64
C ALA A 60 -14.03 7.27 15.03
N LYS A 61 -14.33 6.06 15.50
CA LYS A 61 -13.93 5.59 16.84
C LYS A 61 -12.46 5.20 16.87
N LYS A 62 -11.88 5.32 18.07
CA LYS A 62 -10.56 4.78 18.39
C LYS A 62 -10.72 3.39 18.99
N MET A 63 -10.02 2.41 18.42
CA MET A 63 -10.06 1.04 18.91
C MET A 63 -8.74 0.66 19.59
N ARG A 64 -8.80 -0.20 20.61
CA ARG A 64 -7.63 -0.74 21.32
C ARG A 64 -7.30 -2.13 20.81
N PHE A 65 -6.05 -2.54 20.91
CA PHE A 65 -5.67 -3.91 20.56
C PHE A 65 -5.81 -4.84 21.77
N LYS A 66 -6.34 -6.04 21.52
CA LYS A 66 -6.48 -7.11 22.51
C LYS A 66 -5.65 -8.31 22.06
N ALA A 67 -4.76 -8.76 22.94
CA ALA A 67 -3.96 -9.97 22.71
C ALA A 67 -4.79 -11.20 23.09
N MET A 68 -4.95 -12.13 22.15
CA MET A 68 -5.62 -13.41 22.39
C MET A 68 -4.64 -14.58 22.50
N GLY A 69 -3.40 -14.40 22.01
CA GLY A 69 -2.34 -15.39 22.14
C GLY A 69 -1.66 -15.35 23.51
N LYS A 70 -0.67 -16.23 23.68
CA LYS A 70 0.21 -16.23 24.86
C LYS A 70 1.63 -15.88 24.45
N ASP A 71 2.28 -15.06 25.26
CA ASP A 71 3.72 -14.85 25.11
C ASP A 71 4.48 -16.10 25.58
N LYS A 72 5.69 -16.24 25.05
CA LYS A 72 6.59 -17.32 25.46
C LYS A 72 7.11 -17.08 26.87
N GLY A 73 7.26 -18.15 27.65
CA GLY A 73 8.23 -18.16 28.76
C GLY A 73 9.66 -18.31 28.20
N GLU A 74 10.67 -17.80 28.91
CA GLU A 74 12.08 -18.03 28.57
C GLU A 74 12.39 -19.54 28.51
N GLY A 75 12.37 -20.15 27.31
CA GLY A 75 12.72 -21.55 27.13
C GLY A 75 11.96 -22.31 26.04
N ASP A 76 10.86 -21.79 25.48
CA ASP A 76 10.06 -22.51 24.48
C ASP A 76 10.23 -21.94 23.05
N GLU A 77 10.48 -22.83 22.07
CA GLU A 77 10.80 -22.43 20.69
C GLU A 77 9.56 -21.97 19.88
N ASP A 78 8.34 -22.20 20.36
CA ASP A 78 7.10 -21.87 19.63
C ASP A 78 6.16 -20.90 20.38
N MET A 79 5.80 -19.79 19.72
CA MET A 79 4.82 -18.83 20.23
C MET A 79 3.41 -19.41 20.02
N HIS A 80 2.64 -19.60 21.09
CA HIS A 80 1.26 -20.09 20.98
C HIS A 80 0.33 -18.96 20.51
N LEU A 81 0.06 -18.93 19.21
CA LEU A 81 -0.95 -18.07 18.62
C LEU A 81 -2.35 -18.57 18.98
N ALA A 82 -3.27 -17.64 19.23
CA ALA A 82 -4.68 -17.98 19.15
C ALA A 82 -5.03 -18.25 17.69
N THR A 83 -5.61 -19.42 17.43
CA THR A 83 -6.38 -19.63 16.20
C THR A 83 -7.71 -18.89 16.34
N PRO A 84 -8.34 -18.47 15.21
CA PRO A 84 -9.70 -17.95 15.26
C PRO A 84 -10.60 -18.94 16.01
N ASP A 85 -11.41 -18.42 16.93
CA ASP A 85 -12.37 -19.24 17.69
C ASP A 85 -13.51 -19.61 16.76
N ILE A 86 -13.54 -20.86 16.26
CA ILE A 86 -14.66 -21.36 15.44
C ILE A 86 -15.83 -21.82 16.34
N ASP A 87 -15.57 -22.09 17.63
CA ASP A 87 -16.48 -22.81 18.54
C ASP A 87 -16.95 -22.00 19.78
N GLN A 88 -16.58 -20.73 19.94
CA GLN A 88 -17.17 -19.88 20.98
C GLN A 88 -18.43 -19.22 20.43
N ALA A 89 -19.51 -19.26 21.22
CA ALA A 89 -20.81 -18.69 20.85
C ALA A 89 -20.65 -17.28 20.26
N ASP A 90 -21.33 -17.06 19.14
CA ASP A 90 -21.36 -15.85 18.32
C ASP A 90 -22.01 -14.71 19.15
N ASP A 91 -21.31 -14.24 20.19
CA ASP A 91 -21.74 -13.10 21.00
C ASP A 91 -21.67 -11.87 20.10
N ALA A 92 -22.83 -11.43 19.61
CA ALA A 92 -22.95 -10.30 18.71
C ALA A 92 -22.27 -9.02 19.25
N GLU A 93 -22.14 -8.91 20.57
CA GLU A 93 -21.45 -7.80 21.23
C GLU A 93 -19.93 -7.78 20.94
N ARG A 94 -19.31 -8.93 20.64
CA ARG A 94 -17.86 -9.06 20.37
C ARG A 94 -17.42 -8.21 19.18
N TYR A 95 -18.25 -8.12 18.14
CA TYR A 95 -17.94 -7.37 16.91
C TYR A 95 -18.20 -5.87 17.01
N THR A 96 -18.88 -5.44 18.08
CA THR A 96 -19.29 -4.03 18.27
C THR A 96 -18.52 -3.34 19.40
N ASP A 97 -17.60 -4.06 20.04
CA ASP A 97 -16.76 -3.50 21.08
C ASP A 97 -15.66 -2.58 20.48
N ASN A 98 -14.92 -1.89 21.35
CA ASN A 98 -13.83 -1.01 20.92
C ASN A 98 -12.46 -1.73 20.94
N PHE A 99 -12.44 -3.04 20.73
CA PHE A 99 -11.23 -3.85 20.69
C PHE A 99 -11.02 -4.48 19.31
N ILE A 100 -9.75 -4.66 18.95
CA ILE A 100 -9.32 -5.43 17.80
C ILE A 100 -8.52 -6.60 18.33
N GLU A 101 -9.04 -7.80 18.12
CA GLU A 101 -8.38 -9.01 18.56
C GLU A 101 -7.22 -9.42 17.65
N THR A 102 -6.12 -9.83 18.28
CA THR A 102 -4.89 -10.20 17.59
C THR A 102 -4.39 -11.55 18.09
N PRO A 103 -3.80 -12.39 17.23
CA PRO A 103 -3.40 -13.74 17.61
C PRO A 103 -2.14 -13.77 18.48
N THR A 104 -1.47 -12.63 18.66
CA THR A 104 -0.20 -12.50 19.40
C THR A 104 -0.43 -12.43 20.91
N GLY A 105 0.59 -12.80 21.69
CA GLY A 105 0.63 -12.52 23.13
C GLY A 105 0.83 -11.03 23.45
N PRO A 106 0.51 -10.59 24.68
CA PRO A 106 0.53 -9.17 25.08
C PRO A 106 1.89 -8.47 24.91
N GLU A 107 3.02 -9.09 25.28
CA GLU A 107 4.37 -8.53 25.11
C GLU A 107 4.79 -8.49 23.63
N ALA A 108 4.49 -9.55 22.87
CA ALA A 108 4.73 -9.56 21.43
C ALA A 108 3.90 -8.49 20.71
N LEU A 109 2.64 -8.32 21.10
CA LEU A 109 1.74 -7.28 20.59
C LEU A 109 2.29 -5.89 20.89
N ALA A 110 2.65 -5.60 22.15
CA ALA A 110 3.18 -4.30 22.55
C ALA A 110 4.46 -3.93 21.78
N ARG A 111 5.41 -4.86 21.65
CA ARG A 111 6.64 -4.66 20.86
C ARG A 111 6.35 -4.42 19.38
N ARG A 112 5.35 -5.10 18.84
CA ARG A 112 4.96 -4.97 17.43
C ARG A 112 4.30 -3.62 17.15
N LEU A 113 3.36 -3.21 18.00
CA LEU A 113 2.71 -1.91 17.89
C LEU A 113 3.72 -0.76 18.04
N LEU A 114 4.66 -0.87 18.98
CA LEU A 114 5.75 0.10 19.12
C LEU A 114 6.57 0.24 17.83
N ARG A 115 6.97 -0.90 17.23
CA ARG A 115 7.73 -0.89 15.97
C ARG A 115 6.92 -0.31 14.81
N LEU A 116 5.67 -0.75 14.64
CA LEU A 116 4.77 -0.23 13.61
C LEU A 116 4.55 1.27 13.76
N ALA A 117 4.34 1.77 14.98
CA ALA A 117 4.14 3.19 15.23
C ALA A 117 5.42 4.00 14.95
N HIS A 118 6.59 3.49 15.34
CA HIS A 118 7.87 4.13 15.07
C HIS A 118 8.13 4.22 13.56
N ASP A 119 8.05 3.10 12.85
CA ASP A 119 8.34 3.05 11.41
C ASP A 119 7.33 3.88 10.60
N ALA A 120 6.05 3.92 11.02
CA ALA A 120 5.04 4.78 10.40
C ALA A 120 5.38 6.26 10.57
N LYS A 121 5.75 6.67 11.79
CA LYS A 121 6.14 8.05 12.08
C LYS A 121 7.41 8.44 11.31
N THR A 122 8.41 7.56 11.24
CA THR A 122 9.62 7.79 10.46
C THR A 122 9.30 7.98 8.97
N ALA A 123 8.42 7.16 8.40
CA ALA A 123 8.02 7.32 7.00
C ALA A 123 7.26 8.64 6.74
N GLU A 124 6.43 9.07 7.68
CA GLU A 124 5.71 10.35 7.60
C GLU A 124 6.67 11.54 7.74
N GLU A 125 7.58 11.53 8.72
CA GLU A 125 8.51 12.64 8.98
C GLU A 125 9.63 12.76 7.94
N GLU A 126 10.21 11.64 7.49
CA GLU A 126 11.37 11.64 6.60
C GLU A 126 10.97 11.66 5.11
N GLN A 127 9.87 11.00 4.76
CA GLN A 127 9.46 10.83 3.35
C GLN A 127 8.18 11.61 3.02
N GLY A 128 7.46 12.12 4.03
CA GLY A 128 6.17 12.76 3.84
C GLY A 128 5.07 11.79 3.40
N LEU A 129 5.23 10.49 3.68
CA LEU A 129 4.35 9.44 3.14
C LEU A 129 3.55 8.73 4.22
N ASN A 130 2.22 8.75 4.09
CA ASN A 130 1.31 7.93 4.87
C ASN A 130 1.23 6.51 4.30
N ILE A 131 2.00 5.61 4.91
CA ILE A 131 2.15 4.23 4.42
C ILE A 131 1.52 3.16 5.31
N LEU A 132 0.89 3.53 6.43
CA LEU A 132 0.25 2.58 7.34
C LEU A 132 -1.24 2.42 6.98
N TYR A 133 -1.65 1.19 6.68
CA TYR A 133 -3.02 0.87 6.31
C TYR A 133 -3.53 -0.34 7.07
N LEU A 134 -4.84 -0.35 7.30
CA LEU A 134 -5.59 -1.56 7.63
C LEU A 134 -6.08 -2.19 6.33
N ALA A 135 -5.47 -3.31 5.97
CA ALA A 135 -5.90 -4.11 4.84
C ALA A 135 -7.10 -4.97 5.22
N MET A 136 -8.15 -4.93 4.39
CA MET A 136 -9.41 -5.65 4.60
C MET A 136 -9.79 -6.43 3.35
N GLY A 137 -10.17 -7.69 3.55
CA GLY A 137 -10.44 -8.63 2.49
C GLY A 137 -9.15 -9.07 1.78
N PHE A 138 -8.97 -10.37 1.57
CA PHE A 138 -7.81 -10.89 0.83
C PHE A 138 -8.24 -11.80 -0.30
N LEU A 139 -7.80 -11.47 -1.52
CA LEU A 139 -7.88 -12.40 -2.64
C LEU A 139 -6.83 -13.49 -2.44
N ARG A 140 -7.29 -14.74 -2.35
CA ARG A 140 -6.45 -15.95 -2.42
C ARG A 140 -6.42 -16.40 -3.87
N TRP A 141 -5.26 -16.32 -4.51
CA TRP A 141 -5.09 -16.56 -5.95
C TRP A 141 -3.80 -17.34 -6.25
N ARG A 142 -3.67 -17.81 -7.49
CA ARG A 142 -2.49 -18.55 -7.97
C ARG A 142 -1.99 -17.96 -9.28
N GLU A 143 -0.67 -17.84 -9.42
CA GLU A 143 -0.04 -17.28 -10.63
C GLU A 143 -0.26 -18.13 -11.89
N ASN A 144 -0.48 -19.44 -11.73
CA ASN A 144 -0.84 -20.34 -12.80
C ASN A 144 -1.58 -21.56 -12.23
N ALA A 145 -2.33 -22.26 -13.08
CA ALA A 145 -3.13 -23.42 -12.67
C ALA A 145 -2.28 -24.59 -12.15
N SER A 146 -1.02 -24.70 -12.55
CA SER A 146 -0.09 -25.75 -12.08
C SER A 146 0.68 -25.35 -10.80
N SER A 147 0.55 -24.11 -10.34
CA SER A 147 1.28 -23.60 -9.20
C SER A 147 0.63 -24.13 -7.94
N LYS A 148 1.44 -24.73 -7.08
CA LYS A 148 1.03 -25.11 -5.73
C LYS A 148 1.08 -23.95 -4.74
N ILE A 149 1.63 -22.81 -5.17
CA ILE A 149 1.86 -21.67 -4.28
C ILE A 149 0.67 -20.73 -4.36
N GLN A 150 -0.10 -20.70 -3.28
CA GLN A 150 -1.18 -19.74 -3.08
C GLN A 150 -0.59 -18.38 -2.67
N ARG A 151 -1.14 -17.32 -3.27
CA ARG A 151 -0.85 -15.92 -2.97
C ARG A 151 -2.06 -15.31 -2.29
N GLU A 152 -1.80 -14.34 -1.44
CA GLU A 152 -2.82 -13.53 -0.78
C GLU A 152 -2.54 -12.07 -1.06
N ALA A 153 -3.50 -11.34 -1.62
CA ALA A 153 -3.38 -9.92 -1.90
C ALA A 153 -4.54 -9.17 -1.25
N PRO A 154 -4.29 -8.03 -0.57
CA PRO A 154 -5.35 -7.26 0.05
C PRO A 154 -6.27 -6.67 -1.01
N LEU A 155 -7.56 -6.50 -0.69
CA LEU A 155 -8.55 -5.97 -1.61
C LEU A 155 -8.82 -4.48 -1.35
N ILE A 156 -9.08 -4.13 -0.09
CA ILE A 156 -9.32 -2.77 0.38
C ILE A 156 -8.23 -2.36 1.36
N LEU A 157 -7.80 -1.10 1.28
CA LEU A 157 -6.78 -0.52 2.13
C LEU A 157 -7.36 0.76 2.76
N LEU A 158 -7.62 0.70 4.07
CA LEU A 158 -8.09 1.83 4.87
C LEU A 158 -6.88 2.55 5.48
N PRO A 159 -6.66 3.84 5.19
CA PRO A 159 -5.62 4.64 5.82
C PRO A 159 -5.85 4.75 7.33
N VAL A 160 -4.83 4.46 8.13
CA VAL A 160 -4.93 4.47 9.61
C VAL A 160 -3.68 5.07 10.25
N GLU A 161 -3.82 5.43 11.52
CA GLU A 161 -2.71 5.82 12.38
C GLU A 161 -2.74 5.10 13.73
N LEU A 162 -1.58 5.04 14.38
CA LEU A 162 -1.43 4.51 15.72
C LEU A 162 -1.20 5.65 16.71
N ILE A 163 -2.16 5.85 17.62
CA ILE A 163 -2.11 6.90 18.63
C ILE A 163 -1.63 6.28 19.93
N ARG A 164 -0.50 6.78 20.44
CA ARG A 164 0.08 6.35 21.71
C ARG A 164 -0.64 7.03 22.87
N ASP A 165 -1.12 6.25 23.83
CA ASP A 165 -1.53 6.75 25.15
C ASP A 165 -0.28 6.89 26.03
N GLU A 166 0.08 8.12 26.38
CA GLU A 166 1.28 8.42 27.18
C GLU A 166 1.22 7.82 28.59
N ARG A 167 0.03 7.71 29.19
CA ARG A 167 -0.14 7.24 30.57
C ARG A 167 0.01 5.73 30.67
N THR A 168 -0.55 5.00 29.70
CA THR A 168 -0.54 3.54 29.70
C THR A 168 0.56 2.95 28.82
N SER A 169 1.23 3.79 28.01
CA SER A 169 2.17 3.36 26.96
C SER A 169 1.58 2.34 25.99
N THR A 170 0.24 2.33 25.84
CA THR A 170 -0.48 1.49 24.88
C THR A 170 -0.77 2.25 23.59
N TYR A 171 -1.19 1.53 22.56
CA TYR A 171 -1.56 2.11 21.27
C TYR A 171 -3.04 1.87 20.98
N THR A 172 -3.67 2.88 20.40
CA THR A 172 -4.98 2.80 19.77
C THR A 172 -4.84 3.01 18.27
N ILE A 173 -5.75 2.45 17.49
CA ILE A 173 -5.85 2.68 16.05
C ILE A 173 -7.03 3.59 15.75
N GLN A 174 -6.83 4.49 14.79
CA GLN A 174 -7.86 5.38 14.26
C GLN A 174 -7.73 5.45 12.74
N SER A 175 -8.85 5.61 12.02
CA SER A 175 -8.80 5.93 10.59
C SER A 175 -8.31 7.36 10.36
N ARG A 176 -7.59 7.57 9.26
CA ARG A 176 -7.34 8.92 8.74
C ARG A 176 -8.52 9.37 7.86
N ASP A 177 -8.55 10.65 7.54
CA ASP A 177 -9.60 11.25 6.70
C ASP A 177 -9.47 10.85 5.22
N ASP A 178 -8.25 10.47 4.79
CA ASP A 178 -7.94 9.97 3.45
C ASP A 178 -8.90 8.84 3.02
N GLU A 179 -9.30 8.83 1.74
CA GLU A 179 -10.22 7.82 1.20
C GLU A 179 -9.65 6.39 1.28
N ILE A 180 -10.55 5.42 1.38
CA ILE A 180 -10.17 4.02 1.17
C ILE A 180 -9.70 3.81 -0.25
N THR A 181 -8.74 2.91 -0.43
CA THR A 181 -8.16 2.63 -1.74
C THR A 181 -8.26 1.15 -2.07
N THR A 182 -8.47 0.85 -3.34
CA THR A 182 -8.38 -0.51 -3.88
C THR A 182 -6.95 -0.83 -4.30
N ASN A 183 -6.63 -2.11 -4.34
CA ASN A 183 -5.30 -2.59 -4.69
C ASN A 183 -5.02 -2.50 -6.22
N LEU A 184 -4.55 -1.33 -6.66
CA LEU A 184 -4.22 -1.06 -8.07
C LEU A 184 -3.18 -2.02 -8.69
N PRO A 185 -2.06 -2.40 -8.02
CA PRO A 185 -1.13 -3.38 -8.59
C PRO A 185 -1.79 -4.74 -8.83
N LEU A 186 -2.67 -5.17 -7.92
CA LEU A 186 -3.43 -6.39 -8.11
C LEU A 186 -4.38 -6.27 -9.30
N GLN A 187 -5.12 -5.17 -9.43
CA GLN A 187 -6.00 -4.93 -10.57
C GLN A 187 -5.24 -5.05 -11.89
N GLU A 188 -4.08 -4.38 -12.01
CA GLU A 188 -3.28 -4.44 -13.22
C GLU A 188 -2.71 -5.84 -13.48
N ARG A 189 -2.26 -6.54 -12.43
CA ARG A 189 -1.77 -7.91 -12.54
C ARG A 189 -2.86 -8.86 -13.05
N LEU A 190 -4.07 -8.77 -12.51
CA LEU A 190 -5.19 -9.60 -12.91
C LEU A 190 -5.65 -9.31 -14.35
N ARG A 191 -5.67 -8.03 -14.72
CA ARG A 191 -6.03 -7.59 -16.07
C ARG A 191 -5.02 -8.08 -17.12
N GLN A 192 -3.73 -7.99 -16.84
CA GLN A 192 -2.67 -8.37 -17.77
C GLN A 192 -2.54 -9.88 -17.93
N ASP A 193 -2.53 -10.62 -16.81
CA ASP A 193 -2.18 -12.03 -16.83
C ASP A 193 -3.41 -12.95 -17.04
N PHE A 194 -4.59 -12.50 -16.59
CA PHE A 194 -5.80 -13.33 -16.58
C PHE A 194 -6.97 -12.71 -17.35
N GLY A 195 -6.84 -11.47 -17.83
CA GLY A 195 -7.93 -10.74 -18.48
C GLY A 195 -9.09 -10.39 -17.53
N ILE A 196 -8.87 -10.47 -16.22
CA ILE A 196 -9.87 -10.18 -15.20
C ILE A 196 -9.82 -8.70 -14.86
N VAL A 197 -10.97 -8.03 -14.98
CA VAL A 197 -11.14 -6.64 -14.55
C VAL A 197 -11.85 -6.67 -13.20
N LEU A 198 -11.18 -6.18 -12.16
CA LEU A 198 -11.82 -6.02 -10.86
C LEU A 198 -12.78 -4.82 -10.89
N PRO A 199 -13.90 -4.89 -10.16
CA PRO A 199 -14.82 -3.77 -10.04
C PRO A 199 -14.17 -2.57 -9.35
N GLU A 200 -14.82 -1.41 -9.46
CA GLU A 200 -14.52 -0.24 -8.65
C GLU A 200 -15.40 -0.24 -7.38
N ILE A 201 -15.00 0.55 -6.37
CA ILE A 201 -15.82 0.79 -5.18
C ILE A 201 -16.97 1.72 -5.55
N GLU A 202 -18.17 1.42 -5.07
CA GLU A 202 -19.36 2.25 -5.30
C GLU A 202 -19.39 3.39 -4.28
N GLU A 203 -19.53 4.63 -4.77
CA GLU A 203 -19.64 5.83 -3.94
C GLU A 203 -21.10 6.05 -3.49
N VAL A 204 -21.58 5.18 -2.60
CA VAL A 204 -22.93 5.27 -2.01
C VAL A 204 -22.85 5.37 -0.49
N ASP A 205 -23.75 6.16 0.13
CA ASP A 205 -23.73 6.42 1.58
C ASP A 205 -23.87 5.15 2.43
N SER A 206 -24.51 4.11 1.89
CA SER A 206 -24.70 2.81 2.55
C SER A 206 -23.66 1.76 2.16
N TRP A 207 -22.52 2.17 1.60
CA TRP A 207 -21.50 1.25 1.14
C TRP A 207 -20.81 0.53 2.30
N GLN A 208 -20.51 -0.76 2.10
CA GLN A 208 -19.77 -1.61 3.03
C GLN A 208 -18.73 -2.46 2.26
N PRO A 209 -17.62 -2.86 2.91
CA PRO A 209 -16.59 -3.71 2.31
C PRO A 209 -17.15 -4.99 1.65
N SER A 210 -18.13 -5.65 2.27
CA SER A 210 -18.77 -6.86 1.75
C SER A 210 -19.39 -6.67 0.36
N HIS A 211 -19.97 -5.50 0.06
CA HIS A 211 -20.50 -5.21 -1.28
C HIS A 211 -19.41 -5.31 -2.36
N TYR A 212 -18.22 -4.77 -2.08
CA TYR A 212 -17.09 -4.88 -2.99
C TYR A 212 -16.57 -6.31 -3.09
N PHE A 213 -16.49 -7.04 -1.98
CA PHE A 213 -16.03 -8.43 -1.98
C PHE A 213 -16.92 -9.34 -2.83
N LEU A 214 -18.24 -9.19 -2.74
CA LEU A 214 -19.19 -9.95 -3.56
C LEU A 214 -18.95 -9.74 -5.06
N ARG A 215 -18.72 -8.50 -5.48
CA ARG A 215 -18.42 -8.17 -6.88
C ARG A 215 -17.06 -8.71 -7.33
N VAL A 216 -16.06 -8.73 -6.45
CA VAL A 216 -14.77 -9.37 -6.71
C VAL A 216 -14.93 -10.88 -6.86
N ILE A 217 -15.72 -11.53 -6.01
CA ILE A 217 -16.02 -12.97 -6.07
C ILE A 217 -16.67 -13.31 -7.42
N GLU A 218 -17.62 -12.50 -7.88
CA GLU A 218 -18.23 -12.67 -9.20
C GLU A 218 -17.19 -12.56 -10.32
N ALA A 219 -16.32 -11.55 -10.27
CA ALA A 219 -15.28 -11.32 -11.29
C ALA A 219 -14.25 -12.47 -11.39
N ILE A 220 -13.97 -13.16 -10.28
CA ILE A 220 -13.00 -14.27 -10.24
C ILE A 220 -13.65 -15.66 -10.36
N SER A 221 -14.98 -15.75 -10.50
CA SER A 221 -15.75 -17.00 -10.45
C SER A 221 -15.30 -18.08 -11.45
N THR A 222 -14.65 -17.68 -12.55
CA THR A 222 -14.11 -18.58 -13.58
C THR A 222 -12.76 -19.19 -13.22
N GLN A 223 -12.09 -18.71 -12.16
CA GLN A 223 -10.77 -19.17 -11.74
C GLN A 223 -10.87 -20.28 -10.69
N PRO A 224 -10.36 -21.49 -10.98
CA PRO A 224 -10.42 -22.59 -10.03
C PRO A 224 -9.52 -22.31 -8.82
N GLU A 225 -9.99 -22.70 -7.63
CA GLU A 225 -9.27 -22.57 -6.36
C GLU A 225 -8.95 -21.13 -5.93
N TRP A 226 -9.53 -20.13 -6.60
CA TRP A 226 -9.48 -18.75 -6.14
C TRP A 226 -10.64 -18.46 -5.19
N SER A 227 -10.39 -17.64 -4.18
CA SER A 227 -11.40 -17.28 -3.18
C SER A 227 -11.09 -15.93 -2.56
N VAL A 228 -12.08 -15.32 -1.91
CA VAL A 228 -11.89 -14.13 -1.09
C VAL A 228 -12.03 -14.51 0.38
N ASP A 229 -11.05 -14.10 1.17
CA ASP A 229 -11.10 -14.10 2.63
C ASP A 229 -11.68 -12.76 3.09
N GLU A 230 -13.01 -12.67 3.14
CA GLU A 230 -13.76 -11.42 3.39
C GLU A 230 -13.41 -10.79 4.74
N ASN A 231 -13.19 -11.62 5.76
CA ASN A 231 -12.84 -11.20 7.13
C ASN A 231 -11.34 -11.22 7.39
N GLY A 232 -10.53 -11.40 6.33
CA GLY A 232 -9.09 -11.28 6.43
C GLY A 232 -8.70 -9.83 6.66
N ILE A 233 -8.17 -9.53 7.86
CA ILE A 233 -7.74 -8.18 8.23
C ILE A 233 -6.27 -8.19 8.67
N GLN A 234 -5.49 -7.22 8.19
CA GLN A 234 -4.09 -7.04 8.59
C GLN A 234 -3.70 -5.55 8.63
N LEU A 235 -3.11 -5.12 9.74
CA LEU A 235 -2.42 -3.84 9.84
C LEU A 235 -0.99 -3.95 9.31
N GLY A 236 -0.57 -3.05 8.42
CA GLY A 236 0.81 -2.97 8.01
C GLY A 236 1.11 -1.91 6.97
N PHE A 237 2.38 -1.90 6.54
CA PHE A 237 2.87 -0.95 5.55
C PHE A 237 2.59 -1.33 4.11
N PHE A 238 1.92 -0.43 3.39
CA PHE A 238 1.65 -0.52 1.96
C PHE A 238 2.04 0.82 1.32
N SER A 239 3.04 0.79 0.43
CA SER A 239 3.51 2.01 -0.22
C SER A 239 2.76 2.22 -1.52
N PHE A 240 1.99 3.31 -1.56
CA PHE A 240 1.29 3.79 -2.75
C PHE A 240 2.01 4.96 -3.44
N ALA A 241 3.22 5.34 -3.01
CA ALA A 241 3.89 6.53 -3.55
C ALA A 241 3.99 6.49 -5.09
N LYS A 242 4.24 5.31 -5.66
CA LYS A 242 4.27 5.09 -7.11
C LYS A 242 2.87 5.02 -7.75
N LEU A 243 1.83 4.73 -6.96
CA LEU A 243 0.43 4.60 -7.37
C LEU A 243 -0.31 5.93 -7.43
N LEU A 244 -0.06 6.84 -6.48
CA LEU A 244 -0.55 8.22 -6.57
C LEU A 244 0.01 8.89 -7.82
N MET A 245 1.33 8.75 -8.06
CA MET A 245 1.94 9.16 -9.33
C MET A 245 1.31 8.46 -10.55
N HIS A 246 0.93 7.18 -10.45
CA HIS A 246 0.25 6.48 -11.55
C HIS A 246 -1.14 7.05 -11.86
N ARG A 247 -1.89 7.48 -10.84
CA ARG A 247 -3.20 8.15 -10.98
C ARG A 247 -3.04 9.58 -11.47
N ASP A 248 -2.06 10.31 -10.97
CA ASP A 248 -1.76 11.68 -11.40
C ASP A 248 -1.30 11.72 -12.87
N LEU A 249 -0.64 10.66 -13.35
CA LEU A 249 -0.23 10.52 -14.74
C LEU A 249 -1.36 9.98 -15.65
N ASP A 250 -2.61 9.89 -15.17
CA ASP A 250 -3.72 9.44 -16.02
C ASP A 250 -4.17 10.49 -17.02
N PRO A 251 -4.07 10.27 -18.35
CA PRO A 251 -4.53 11.24 -19.34
C PRO A 251 -5.97 11.73 -19.14
N THR A 252 -6.85 10.89 -18.58
CA THR A 252 -8.25 11.26 -18.32
C THR A 252 -8.40 12.34 -17.26
N ASN A 253 -7.40 12.51 -16.39
CA ASN A 253 -7.39 13.50 -15.32
C ASN A 253 -6.86 14.86 -15.79
N TRP A 254 -6.46 14.99 -17.07
CA TRP A 254 -5.91 16.21 -17.65
C TRP A 254 -6.81 16.73 -18.78
N PRO A 255 -6.89 18.07 -18.98
CA PRO A 255 -7.54 18.64 -20.15
C PRO A 255 -6.97 18.07 -21.46
N GLU A 256 -7.80 17.96 -22.49
CA GLU A 256 -7.31 17.65 -23.84
C GLU A 256 -6.18 18.64 -24.20
N ASP A 257 -5.06 18.12 -24.71
CA ASP A 257 -3.82 18.84 -25.07
C ASP A 257 -2.89 19.36 -23.95
N ALA A 258 -3.17 19.09 -22.67
CA ALA A 258 -2.31 19.54 -21.55
C ALA A 258 -0.82 19.12 -21.67
N PHE A 259 -0.55 17.96 -22.28
CA PHE A 259 0.80 17.46 -22.50
C PHE A 259 1.44 17.98 -23.81
N ALA A 260 0.63 18.41 -24.78
CA ALA A 260 1.09 18.86 -26.09
C ALA A 260 1.45 20.36 -26.10
N GLU A 261 0.75 21.18 -25.30
CA GLU A 261 0.99 22.62 -25.19
C GLU A 261 2.15 22.99 -24.24
N ASN A 262 2.59 22.07 -23.41
CA ASN A 262 3.63 22.32 -22.41
C ASN A 262 5.00 21.78 -22.87
N ASP A 263 5.87 22.70 -23.29
CA ASP A 263 7.23 22.38 -23.77
C ASP A 263 8.12 21.75 -22.67
N LEU A 264 7.90 22.09 -21.39
CA LEU A 264 8.62 21.48 -20.27
C LEU A 264 8.22 20.01 -20.07
N LEU A 265 6.92 19.69 -20.17
CA LEU A 265 6.44 18.30 -20.08
C LEU A 265 6.89 17.48 -21.28
N THR A 266 6.90 18.08 -22.48
CA THR A 266 7.47 17.45 -23.68
C THR A 266 8.97 17.19 -23.51
N GLY A 267 9.73 18.17 -23.01
CA GLY A 267 11.17 18.03 -22.75
C GLY A 267 11.46 16.95 -21.71
N LEU A 268 10.70 16.92 -20.62
CA LEU A 268 10.85 15.93 -19.54
C LEU A 268 10.49 14.51 -20.01
N MET A 269 9.47 14.34 -20.84
CA MET A 269 8.96 13.00 -21.22
C MET A 269 9.54 12.45 -22.53
N ALA A 270 9.79 13.28 -23.55
CA ALA A 270 10.10 12.81 -24.90
C ALA A 270 11.55 13.05 -25.32
N ASN A 271 12.11 14.23 -25.03
CA ASN A 271 13.35 14.69 -25.69
C ASN A 271 14.55 14.85 -24.77
N GLY A 272 14.35 14.86 -23.44
CA GLY A 272 15.32 15.42 -22.50
C GLY A 272 15.34 16.94 -22.58
N PHE A 273 15.76 17.62 -21.51
CA PHE A 273 16.04 19.05 -21.60
C PHE A 273 17.24 19.24 -22.52
N GLU A 274 17.14 20.13 -23.50
CA GLU A 274 18.35 20.61 -24.18
C GLU A 274 19.25 21.22 -23.09
N ALA A 275 20.50 20.75 -23.01
CA ALA A 275 21.46 21.34 -22.11
C ALA A 275 21.54 22.84 -22.43
N ASP A 276 21.30 23.69 -21.46
CA ASP A 276 21.47 25.13 -21.62
C ASP A 276 22.82 25.38 -22.28
N THR A 277 22.81 26.17 -23.36
CA THR A 277 24.04 26.62 -23.98
C THR A 277 24.88 27.25 -22.87
N PRO A 278 26.10 26.76 -22.59
CA PRO A 278 26.87 27.30 -21.48
C PRO A 278 26.99 28.80 -21.64
N LEU A 279 26.53 29.55 -20.63
CA LEU A 279 26.51 31.03 -20.63
C LEU A 279 27.90 31.64 -20.86
N PHE A 280 28.95 30.83 -20.76
CA PHE A 280 30.31 31.18 -21.10
C PHE A 280 30.77 30.32 -22.26
N GLY A 281 30.98 30.95 -23.43
CA GLY A 281 31.67 30.33 -24.55
C GLY A 281 33.07 29.85 -24.17
N PRO A 282 33.70 28.97 -24.97
CA PRO A 282 35.02 28.44 -24.65
C PRO A 282 35.99 29.61 -24.49
N LYS A 283 36.54 29.78 -23.29
CA LYS A 283 37.59 30.77 -23.02
C LYS A 283 38.81 30.43 -23.88
N THR A 284 38.89 31.00 -25.06
CA THR A 284 40.17 31.20 -25.76
C THR A 284 40.93 32.27 -25.00
N SER A 285 41.82 31.86 -24.12
CA SER A 285 42.92 32.71 -23.68
C SER A 285 44.18 31.87 -23.57
N SER A 286 44.90 31.78 -24.69
CA SER A 286 46.34 31.60 -24.69
C SER A 286 46.96 32.79 -23.95
N THR A 287 47.33 32.62 -22.70
CA THR A 287 48.30 33.49 -22.05
C THR A 287 49.12 32.62 -21.13
N THR A 288 50.30 32.25 -21.63
CA THR A 288 51.42 31.71 -20.87
C THR A 288 51.71 32.66 -19.70
N ILE A 289 51.33 32.27 -18.49
CA ILE A 289 51.80 32.91 -17.26
C ILE A 289 52.97 32.05 -16.75
N SER A 290 54.18 32.53 -17.02
CA SER A 290 55.43 32.03 -16.48
C SER A 290 55.51 32.34 -14.98
N ILE A 291 55.42 31.29 -14.16
CA ILE A 291 55.62 31.40 -12.70
C ILE A 291 57.13 31.42 -12.43
N GLN A 292 57.68 32.62 -12.19
CA GLN A 292 59.00 32.79 -11.59
C GLN A 292 58.96 32.39 -10.10
N ARG A 293 59.68 31.32 -9.73
CA ARG A 293 60.02 31.01 -8.34
C ARG A 293 60.95 32.09 -7.79
N LYS A 294 60.50 32.89 -6.83
CA LYS A 294 61.38 33.64 -5.92
C LYS A 294 61.53 32.86 -4.62
N SER A 295 62.75 32.34 -4.43
CA SER A 295 63.29 31.89 -3.15
C SER A 295 63.44 33.10 -2.22
N PHE A 296 63.03 32.96 -0.96
CA PHE A 296 63.52 33.79 0.14
C PHE A 296 63.96 32.87 1.28
N ARG A 297 65.12 33.27 1.84
CA ARG A 297 65.91 32.64 2.91
C ARG A 297 65.12 32.39 4.18
#